data_AF-A0A7X5HU50-F1
#
_entry.id   AF-A0A7X5HU50-F1
#
_cell.length_a   1.000
_cell.length_b   1.000
_cell.length_c   1.000
_cell.angle_alpha   90.00
_cell.angle_beta   90.00
_cell.angle_gamma   90.00
#
_symmetry.space_group_name_H-M   'P 1'
#
loop_
_entity.id
_entity.type
_entity.pdbx_description
1 polymer ?
#
loop_
_entity_poly.entity_id
_entity_poly.type
_entity_poly.pdbx_seq_one_letter_code
_entity_poly.pdbx_strand_id
1 'polypeptide(L)' 'MNRVRILRALEYLQTTTLSITDIAAQVGILDANYFSRIFRKIVGSPPSYFKRID' A
#
# COMPACT_ATOMS: atom_id res chain seq x y z
N MET A 1 12.14 7.19 -5.78
CA MET A 1 12.01 5.89 -5.08
C MET A 1 10.57 5.56 -4.65
N ASN A 2 9.83 6.49 -4.04
CA ASN A 2 8.53 6.17 -3.44
C ASN A 2 7.45 5.70 -4.44
N ARG A 3 7.42 6.23 -5.68
CA ARG A 3 6.40 5.85 -6.67
C ARG A 3 6.43 4.37 -7.06
N VAL A 4 7.62 3.80 -7.31
CA VAL A 4 7.74 2.38 -7.69
C VAL A 4 7.29 1.45 -6.56
N ARG A 5 7.65 1.78 -5.31
CA ARG A 5 7.21 1.05 -4.11
C ARG A 5 5.69 1.09 -3.95
N ILE A 6 5.08 2.26 -4.15
CA ILE A 6 3.62 2.41 -4.07
C ILE A 6 2.88 1.64 -5.17
N LEU A 7 3.41 1.61 -6.40
CA LEU A 7 2.82 0.81 -7.48
C LEU A 7 2.88 -0.69 -7.16
N ARG A 8 3.99 -1.18 -6.57
CA ARG A 8 4.06 -2.57 -6.09
C ARG A 8 3.07 -2.84 -4.96
N ALA A 9 2.89 -1.89 -4.04
CA ALA A 9 1.91 -2.03 -2.97
C ALA A 9 0.48 -2.13 -3.52
N LEU A 10 0.15 -1.38 -4.58
CA LEU A 10 -1.15 -1.47 -5.25
C LEU A 10 -1.41 -2.88 -5.81
N GLU A 11 -0.40 -3.49 -6.44
CA GLU A 11 -0.47 -4.88 -6.90
C GLU A 11 -0.74 -5.85 -5.74
N TYR A 12 -0.02 -5.72 -4.62
CA TYR A 12 -0.22 -6.58 -3.45
C TYR A 12 -1.60 -6.40 -2.80
N LEU A 13 -2.14 -5.18 -2.77
CA LEU A 13 -3.47 -4.90 -2.23
C LEU A 13 -4.58 -5.65 -2.99
N GLN A 14 -4.38 -5.87 -4.29
CA GLN A 14 -5.36 -6.50 -5.18
C GLN A 14 -5.16 -8.01 -5.33
N THR A 15 -3.91 -8.48 -5.19
CA THR A 15 -3.55 -9.89 -5.45
C THR A 15 -3.41 -10.74 -4.20
N THR A 16 -3.16 -10.13 -3.02
CA THR A 16 -2.88 -10.85 -1.76
C THR A 16 -3.88 -10.56 -0.65
N THR A 17 -3.92 -11.44 0.35
CA THR A 17 -4.71 -11.26 1.58
C THR A 17 -3.93 -10.54 2.70
N LEU A 18 -2.67 -10.14 2.47
CA LEU A 18 -1.80 -9.48 3.45
C LEU A 18 -2.39 -8.19 4.02
N SER A 19 -2.18 -7.91 5.30
CA SER A 19 -2.67 -6.66 5.90
C SER A 19 -1.98 -5.43 5.25
N ILE A 20 -2.60 -4.26 5.38
CA ILE A 20 -1.99 -3.01 4.88
C ILE A 20 -0.62 -2.77 5.53
N THR A 21 -0.48 -3.14 6.81
CA THR A 21 0.79 -3.07 7.56
C THR A 21 1.85 -3.99 6.96
N ASP A 22 1.49 -5.24 6.66
CA ASP A 22 2.43 -6.20 6.06
C ASP A 22 2.84 -5.75 4.66
N ILE A 23 1.91 -5.24 3.86
CA ILE A 23 2.19 -4.70 2.52
C ILE A 23 3.14 -3.49 2.63
N ALA A 24 2.91 -2.60 3.59
CA ALA A 24 3.79 -1.45 3.83
C ALA A 24 5.21 -1.92 4.16
N ALA A 25 5.36 -2.91 5.05
CA ALA A 25 6.65 -3.50 5.38
C ALA A 25 7.32 -4.17 4.18
N GLN A 26 6.58 -4.94 3.36
CA GLN A 26 7.09 -5.60 2.15
C GLN A 26 7.64 -4.62 1.10
N VAL A 27 7.07 -3.42 1.01
CA VAL A 27 7.58 -2.37 0.10
C VAL A 27 8.63 -1.46 0.77
N GLY A 28 9.09 -1.83 1.97
CA GLY A 28 10.15 -1.14 2.70
C GLY A 28 9.70 0.18 3.34
N ILE A 29 8.44 0.28 3.76
CA ILE A 29 7.85 1.42 4.48
C ILE A 29 7.22 0.90 5.78
N LEU A 30 8.02 0.83 6.85
CA LEU A 30 7.62 0.19 8.12
C LEU A 30 6.52 0.96 8.88
N ASP A 31 6.43 2.27 8.68
CA ASP A 31 5.36 3.08 9.26
C ASP A 31 4.12 3.04 8.34
N ALA A 32 3.09 2.31 8.78
CA ALA A 32 1.83 2.13 8.05
C ALA A 32 1.03 3.45 7.88
N ASN A 33 1.16 4.40 8.81
CA ASN A 33 0.52 5.72 8.70
C ASN A 33 1.22 6.56 7.63
N TYR A 34 2.54 6.57 7.65
CA TYR A 34 3.35 7.23 6.62
C TYR A 34 3.12 6.62 5.24
N PHE A 35 3.08 5.28 5.16
CA PHE A 35 2.70 4.55 3.95
C PHE A 35 1.35 5.03 3.42
N SER A 36 0.31 5.03 4.26
CA SER A 36 -1.05 5.43 3.86
C SER A 36 -1.12 6.87 3.34
N ARG A 37 -0.37 7.80 3.97
CA ARG A 37 -0.26 9.20 3.52
C ARG A 37 0.38 9.32 2.14
N ILE A 38 1.51 8.63 1.92
CA ILE A 38 2.21 8.68 0.64
C ILE A 38 1.44 7.95 -0.45
N PHE A 39 0.85 6.81 -0.13
CA PHE A 39 0.01 6.05 -1.04
C PHE A 39 -1.12 6.94 -1.56
N ARG A 40 -1.87 7.60 -0.66
CA ARG A 40 -2.94 8.54 -1.04
C ARG A 40 -2.41 9.71 -1.86
N LYS A 41 -1.23 10.27 -1.53
CA LYS A 41 -0.61 11.36 -2.31
C LYS A 41 -0.28 10.94 -3.75
N ILE A 42 0.06 9.68 -3.99
CA ILE A 42 0.51 9.18 -5.29
C ILE A 42 -0.64 8.57 -6.10
N VAL A 43 -1.56 7.85 -5.46
CA VAL A 43 -2.65 7.09 -6.09
C VAL A 43 -3.97 7.89 -6.08
N GLY A 44 -4.11 8.88 -5.20
CA GLY A 44 -5.33 9.69 -5.03
C GLY A 44 -6.30 9.14 -3.98
N SER A 45 -6.25 7.84 -3.68
CA SER A 45 -7.14 7.15 -2.75
C SER A 45 -6.35 6.38 -1.68
N PRO A 46 -6.93 6.12 -0.49
CA PRO A 46 -6.27 5.34 0.56
C PRO A 46 -6.06 3.87 0.14
N PRO A 47 -5.06 3.17 0.69
CA PRO A 47 -4.77 1.78 0.33
C PRO A 47 -5.94 0.82 0.63
N SER A 48 -6.73 1.09 1.67
CA SER A 48 -7.93 0.32 2.02
C SER A 48 -8.98 0.27 0.91
N TYR A 49 -9.02 1.27 0.03
CA TYR A 49 -9.95 1.29 -1.10
C TYR A 49 -9.64 0.20 -2.13
N PHE A 50 -8.37 -0.18 -2.27
CA PHE A 50 -7.91 -1.20 -3.23
C PHE A 50 -7.72 -2.57 -2.59
N LYS A 51 -7.86 -2.65 -1.27
CA LYS A 51 -7.67 -3.89 -0.54
C LYS A 51 -8.79 -4.85 -0.93
N ARG A 52 -8.43 -6.01 -1.48
CA ARG A 52 -9.39 -7.09 -1.71
C ARG A 52 -9.96 -7.52 -0.35
N ILE A 53 -11.28 -7.43 -0.24
CA ILE A 53 -12.08 -7.99 0.86
C ILE A 53 -12.50 -9.37 0.36
N ASP A 54 -12.09 -10.43 1.06
CA ASP A 54 -12.71 -11.74 0.92
C ASP A 54 -14.00 -11.78 1.76
#